data_AF-A0AAD5KSI0-F1
#
_entry.id   AF-A0AAD5KSI0-F1
#
_cell.length_a   1.000
_cell.length_b   1.000
_cell.length_c   1.000
_cell.angle_alpha   90.00
_cell.angle_beta   90.00
_cell.angle_gamma   90.00
#
_symmetry.space_group_name_H-M   'P 1'
#
loop_
_entity.id
_entity.type
_entity.pdbx_description
1 polymer ?
#
loop_
_entity_poly.entity_id
_entity_poly.type
_entity_poly.pdbx_seq_one_letter_code
_entity_poly.pdbx_strand_id
1 'polypeptide(L)'
;VPSSRPKRMRRGPVEPKMRRVQPLEKDPVSGEYKLPARVGILTVHALGRVVPLPTYHNDRYIWPPGFKVSRTYLSMVNPNANTVYTCSVEENGEQGPRFRVVADDCPDQPIIANSATGVWTAIVKRANEIRHRDHSNSASGPDYYGFTHATIAKMIQDLPGTENCINYVWQKF
;
A
#
# COMPACT_ATOMS: atom_id res chain seq x y z
N VAL A 1 7.51 -5.95 -40.16
CA VAL A 1 6.29 -5.32 -39.62
C VAL A 1 6.45 -5.20 -38.11
N PRO A 2 6.55 -4.00 -37.50
CA PRO A 2 6.61 -3.91 -36.05
C PRO A 2 5.20 -4.02 -35.47
N SER A 3 4.97 -5.08 -34.71
CA SER A 3 3.74 -5.32 -33.94
C SER A 3 3.67 -4.37 -32.75
N SER A 4 2.82 -3.35 -32.84
CA SER A 4 2.53 -2.43 -31.73
C SER A 4 1.61 -3.13 -30.71
N ARG A 5 2.10 -3.30 -29.47
CA ARG A 5 1.28 -3.76 -28.34
C ARG A 5 0.04 -2.87 -28.18
N PRO A 6 -1.17 -3.43 -28.00
CA PRO A 6 -2.38 -2.63 -27.86
C PRO A 6 -2.30 -1.75 -26.60
N LYS A 7 -2.53 -0.45 -26.78
CA LYS A 7 -2.72 0.50 -25.68
C LYS A 7 -3.91 0.03 -24.84
N ARG A 8 -3.67 -0.20 -23.55
CA ARG A 8 -4.70 -0.60 -22.57
C ARG A 8 -5.82 0.45 -22.57
N MET A 9 -6.98 0.05 -23.09
CA MET A 9 -8.17 0.91 -23.18
C MET A 9 -8.56 1.38 -21.77
N ARG A 10 -8.66 2.70 -21.56
CA ARG A 10 -9.16 3.27 -20.31
C ARG A 10 -10.59 2.75 -20.13
N ARG A 11 -10.82 1.98 -19.06
CA ARG A 11 -12.17 1.54 -18.68
C ARG A 11 -13.00 2.81 -18.44
N GLY A 12 -14.20 2.87 -19.01
CA GLY A 12 -15.13 3.98 -18.80
C GLY A 12 -15.53 4.12 -17.32
N PRO A 13 -16.35 5.12 -16.97
CA PRO A 13 -16.79 5.32 -15.59
C PRO A 13 -17.62 4.12 -15.15
N VAL A 14 -17.04 3.25 -14.33
CA VAL A 14 -17.77 2.17 -13.66
C VAL A 14 -18.29 2.76 -12.37
N GLU A 15 -19.60 2.73 -12.15
CA GLU A 15 -20.15 3.15 -10.87
C GLU A 15 -19.46 2.40 -9.71
N PRO A 16 -19.06 3.08 -8.63
CA PRO A 16 -18.36 2.41 -7.54
C PRO A 16 -19.30 1.38 -6.89
N LYS A 17 -18.94 0.10 -7.00
CA LYS A 17 -19.63 -0.99 -6.29
C LYS A 17 -19.44 -0.83 -4.78
N MET A 18 -20.49 -1.02 -3.98
CA MET A 18 -20.42 -0.97 -2.52
C MET A 18 -19.43 -2.01 -1.97
N ARG A 19 -18.45 -1.58 -1.17
CA ARG A 19 -17.35 -2.38 -0.66
C ARG A 19 -17.49 -2.61 0.85
N ARG A 20 -17.70 -3.85 1.29
CA ARG A 20 -17.80 -4.16 2.73
C ARG A 20 -16.54 -3.78 3.50
N VAL A 21 -16.71 -3.09 4.62
CA VAL A 21 -15.64 -2.71 5.54
C VAL A 21 -15.79 -3.40 6.89
N GLN A 22 -14.65 -3.67 7.52
CA GLN A 22 -14.61 -4.11 8.92
C GLN A 22 -14.92 -2.91 9.83
N PRO A 23 -15.82 -3.04 10.81
CA PRO A 23 -15.97 -2.03 11.86
C PRO A 23 -14.67 -1.90 12.65
N LEU A 24 -14.14 -0.69 12.76
CA LEU A 24 -12.98 -0.36 13.58
C LEU A 24 -13.38 0.68 14.61
N GLU A 25 -12.80 0.58 15.80
CA GLU A 25 -13.01 1.57 16.84
C GLU A 25 -12.47 2.94 16.42
N LYS A 26 -13.25 3.97 16.73
CA LYS A 26 -12.83 5.37 16.63
C LYS A 26 -12.78 5.97 18.03
N ASP A 27 -11.91 6.95 18.21
CA ASP A 27 -11.93 7.79 19.38
C ASP A 27 -13.23 8.61 19.40
N PRO A 28 -13.99 8.60 20.51
CA PRO A 28 -15.29 9.28 20.55
C PRO A 28 -15.18 10.80 20.54
N VAL A 29 -14.02 11.37 20.85
CA VAL A 29 -13.80 12.82 20.90
C VAL A 29 -13.25 13.33 19.57
N SER A 30 -12.17 12.73 19.07
CA SER A 30 -11.54 13.18 17.81
C SER A 30 -12.23 12.63 16.57
N GLY A 31 -12.95 11.50 16.68
CA GLY A 31 -13.49 10.76 15.54
C GLY A 31 -12.43 10.02 14.71
N GLU A 32 -11.16 10.04 15.14
CA GLU A 32 -10.07 9.34 14.47
C GLU A 32 -10.10 7.84 14.78
N TYR A 33 -9.54 7.03 13.89
CA TYR A 33 -9.39 5.59 14.14
C TYR A 33 -8.42 5.33 15.28
N LYS A 34 -8.78 4.44 16.21
CA LYS A 34 -7.83 3.96 17.22
C LYS A 34 -6.81 3.04 16.56
N LEU A 35 -5.54 3.39 16.66
CA LEU A 35 -4.42 2.62 16.10
C LEU A 35 -3.46 2.18 17.22
N PRO A 36 -2.78 1.03 17.07
CA PRO A 36 -2.77 0.16 15.89
C PRO A 36 -4.07 -0.66 15.75
N ALA A 37 -4.51 -0.87 14.51
CA ALA A 37 -5.73 -1.62 14.18
C ALA A 37 -5.43 -2.81 13.26
N ARG A 38 -5.95 -3.99 13.59
CA ARG A 38 -5.81 -5.18 12.73
C ARG A 38 -6.88 -5.19 11.64
N VAL A 39 -6.43 -5.27 10.40
CA VAL A 39 -7.27 -5.35 9.20
C VAL A 39 -6.83 -6.53 8.36
N GLY A 40 -7.52 -7.66 8.50
CA GLY A 40 -7.13 -8.93 7.88
C GLY A 40 -5.74 -9.41 8.34
N ILE A 41 -4.80 -9.53 7.39
CA ILE A 41 -3.40 -9.91 7.65
C ILE A 41 -2.49 -8.72 7.97
N LEU A 42 -3.01 -7.50 7.87
CA LEU A 42 -2.26 -6.27 8.08
C LEU A 42 -2.55 -5.72 9.48
N THR A 43 -1.55 -5.07 10.07
CA THR A 43 -1.74 -4.18 11.20
C THR A 43 -1.46 -2.75 10.74
N VAL A 44 -2.45 -1.87 10.84
CA VAL A 44 -2.32 -0.44 10.51
C VAL A 44 -1.80 0.28 11.75
N HIS A 45 -0.66 0.93 11.63
CA HIS A 45 0.01 1.66 12.72
C HIS A 45 -0.23 3.17 12.63
N ALA A 46 -0.27 3.70 11.41
CA ALA A 46 -0.53 5.11 11.14
C ALA A 46 -1.18 5.27 9.77
N LEU A 47 -2.11 6.22 9.64
CA LEU A 47 -2.76 6.54 8.36
C LEU A 47 -2.00 7.61 7.57
N GLY A 48 -1.14 8.40 8.23
CA GLY A 48 -0.44 9.52 7.61
C GLY A 48 -1.36 10.72 7.36
N ARG A 49 -0.99 11.56 6.40
CA ARG A 49 -1.77 12.75 6.00
C ARG A 49 -1.90 12.85 4.49
N VAL A 50 -3.01 13.43 4.02
CA VAL A 50 -3.22 13.63 2.60
C VAL A 50 -2.30 14.74 2.07
N VAL A 51 -1.66 14.48 0.93
CA VAL A 51 -0.96 15.48 0.13
C VAL A 51 -1.71 15.58 -1.21
N PRO A 52 -2.38 16.70 -1.51
CA PRO A 52 -3.28 16.81 -2.66
C PRO A 52 -2.54 17.02 -4.00
N LEU A 53 -1.23 16.73 -4.06
CA LEU A 53 -0.49 16.74 -5.32
C LEU A 53 -0.90 15.53 -6.17
N PRO A 54 -1.10 15.69 -7.50
CA PRO A 54 -1.45 14.60 -8.42
C PRO A 54 -0.49 13.41 -8.41
N THR A 55 0.73 13.57 -7.89
CA THR A 55 1.71 12.49 -7.78
C THR A 55 1.49 11.59 -6.56
N TYR A 56 0.65 11.98 -5.58
CA TYR A 56 0.33 11.21 -4.38
C TYR A 56 -0.99 10.45 -4.43
N HIS A 57 -1.70 10.50 -5.55
CA HIS A 57 -2.93 9.77 -5.73
C HIS A 57 -3.18 9.46 -7.21
N ASN A 58 -4.02 8.45 -7.46
CA ASN A 58 -4.56 8.16 -8.78
C ASN A 58 -6.06 7.88 -8.67
N ASP A 59 -6.65 7.35 -9.74
CA ASP A 59 -8.06 6.97 -9.81
C ASP A 59 -8.50 5.95 -8.75
N ARG A 60 -7.57 5.25 -8.10
CA ARG A 60 -7.87 4.11 -7.21
C ARG A 60 -7.36 4.28 -5.78
N TYR A 61 -6.22 4.92 -5.61
CA TYR A 61 -5.48 4.96 -4.36
C TYR A 61 -4.99 6.37 -4.06
N ILE A 62 -4.94 6.68 -2.77
CA ILE A 62 -4.21 7.80 -2.20
C ILE A 62 -3.05 7.19 -1.41
N TRP A 63 -1.88 7.81 -1.46
CA TRP A 63 -0.66 7.35 -0.77
C TRP A 63 -0.22 8.40 0.26
N PRO A 64 -0.79 8.42 1.47
CA PRO A 64 -0.52 9.45 2.46
C PRO A 64 0.90 9.30 3.03
N PRO A 65 1.75 10.34 2.99
CA PRO A 65 2.99 10.32 3.77
C PRO A 65 2.73 10.14 5.27
N GLY A 66 3.53 9.29 5.91
CA GLY A 66 3.34 8.84 7.28
C GLY A 66 2.45 7.60 7.42
N PHE A 67 1.80 7.13 6.33
CA PHE A 67 1.10 5.86 6.34
C PHE A 67 2.06 4.73 6.72
N LYS A 68 1.66 3.88 7.67
CA LYS A 68 2.47 2.75 8.16
C LYS A 68 1.59 1.54 8.43
N VAL A 69 1.96 0.40 7.86
CA VAL A 69 1.37 -0.91 8.11
C VAL A 69 2.45 -1.95 8.37
N SER A 70 2.11 -3.05 9.04
CA SER A 70 2.96 -4.22 9.08
C SER A 70 2.23 -5.50 8.67
N ARG A 71 2.99 -6.46 8.15
CA ARG A 71 2.51 -7.79 7.79
C ARG A 71 3.59 -8.84 7.92
N THR A 72 3.19 -10.06 8.24
CA THR A 72 4.09 -11.22 8.19
C THR A 72 4.25 -11.71 6.76
N TYR A 73 5.49 -12.00 6.35
CA TYR A 73 5.81 -12.64 5.07
C TYR A 73 7.10 -13.46 5.18
N LEU A 74 7.45 -14.18 4.11
CA LEU A 74 8.69 -14.95 4.01
C LEU A 74 9.91 -14.05 4.31
N SER A 75 10.83 -14.53 5.15
CA SER A 75 12.09 -13.83 5.41
C SER A 75 12.96 -13.79 4.14
N MET A 76 13.69 -12.68 3.97
CA MET A 76 14.73 -12.49 2.94
C MET A 76 16.13 -12.95 3.40
N VAL A 77 16.30 -13.33 4.66
CA VAL A 77 17.59 -13.75 5.24
C VAL A 77 17.59 -15.18 5.76
N ASN A 78 16.42 -15.72 6.14
CA ASN A 78 16.26 -17.09 6.60
C ASN A 78 15.22 -17.84 5.74
N PRO A 79 15.63 -18.88 4.97
CA PRO A 79 14.71 -19.60 4.08
C PRO A 79 13.61 -20.37 4.82
N ASN A 80 13.80 -20.66 6.11
CA ASN A 80 12.90 -21.47 6.93
C ASN A 80 12.01 -20.63 7.86
N ALA A 81 12.09 -19.30 7.79
CA ALA A 81 11.35 -18.41 8.67
C ALA A 81 10.47 -17.41 7.90
N ASN A 82 9.49 -16.90 8.63
CA ASN A 82 8.78 -15.68 8.30
C ASN A 82 9.30 -14.56 9.20
N THR A 83 9.11 -13.33 8.75
CA THR A 83 9.45 -12.11 9.48
C THR A 83 8.32 -11.11 9.31
N VAL A 84 8.27 -10.12 10.19
CA VAL A 84 7.36 -8.99 10.04
C VAL A 84 8.03 -7.95 9.16
N TYR A 85 7.28 -7.46 8.18
CA TYR A 85 7.66 -6.35 7.34
C TYR A 85 6.84 -5.13 7.72
N THR A 86 7.51 -4.05 8.10
CA THR A 86 6.90 -2.74 8.33
C THR A 86 7.02 -1.91 7.06
N CYS A 87 5.89 -1.62 6.43
CA CYS A 87 5.77 -0.79 5.24
C CYS A 87 5.40 0.65 5.63
N SER A 88 6.06 1.63 5.02
CA SER A 88 5.78 3.05 5.21
C SER A 88 5.76 3.81 3.89
N VAL A 89 4.95 4.87 3.85
CA VAL A 89 4.96 5.87 2.78
C VAL A 89 5.64 7.12 3.32
N GLU A 90 6.66 7.59 2.62
CA GLU A 90 7.43 8.79 2.93
C GLU A 90 7.12 9.88 1.91
N GLU A 91 7.21 11.12 2.37
CA GLU A 91 7.08 12.29 1.51
C GLU A 91 8.37 12.49 0.71
N ASN A 92 8.22 12.81 -0.57
CA ASN A 92 9.32 13.04 -1.49
C ASN A 92 8.91 14.10 -2.54
N GLY A 93 8.25 15.16 -2.06
CA GLY A 93 7.88 16.34 -2.83
C GLY A 93 7.14 16.04 -4.13
N GLU A 94 7.40 16.82 -5.17
CA GLU A 94 6.80 16.70 -6.51
C GLU A 94 7.06 15.35 -7.19
N GLN A 95 8.08 14.60 -6.77
CA GLN A 95 8.37 13.29 -7.34
C GLN A 95 7.33 12.21 -6.93
N GLY A 96 6.44 12.52 -5.99
CA GLY A 96 5.44 11.60 -5.47
C GLY A 96 5.96 10.76 -4.30
N PRO A 97 5.16 9.83 -3.78
CA PRO A 97 5.45 9.08 -2.56
C PRO A 97 6.67 8.17 -2.73
N ARG A 98 7.49 8.09 -1.67
CA ARG A 98 8.56 7.11 -1.55
C ARG A 98 8.08 5.97 -0.67
N PHE A 99 8.15 4.75 -1.19
CA PHE A 99 7.72 3.55 -0.49
C PHE A 99 8.94 2.90 0.16
N ARG A 100 8.84 2.61 1.46
CA ARG A 100 9.91 1.99 2.24
C ARG A 100 9.39 0.78 2.99
N VAL A 101 10.15 -0.30 3.00
CA VAL A 101 9.86 -1.49 3.82
C VAL A 101 11.10 -1.89 4.61
N VAL A 102 10.89 -2.21 5.88
CA VAL A 102 11.90 -2.78 6.79
C VAL A 102 11.44 -4.15 7.23
N ALA A 103 12.33 -5.13 7.20
CA ALA A 103 12.10 -6.45 7.77
C ALA A 103 12.67 -6.48 9.21
N ASP A 104 11.94 -7.03 10.16
CA ASP A 104 12.35 -7.05 11.58
C ASP A 104 13.64 -7.86 11.80
N ASP A 105 13.91 -8.86 10.96
CA ASP A 105 15.11 -9.70 10.97
C ASP A 105 16.26 -9.13 10.12
N CYS A 106 16.06 -7.97 9.48
CA CYS A 106 17.11 -7.25 8.74
C CYS A 106 16.84 -5.73 8.77
N PRO A 107 16.86 -5.10 9.97
CA PRO A 107 16.39 -3.72 10.16
C PRO A 107 17.27 -2.67 9.45
N ASP A 108 18.56 -2.97 9.28
CA ASP A 108 19.56 -2.06 8.70
C ASP A 108 19.55 -2.03 7.17
N GLN A 109 18.75 -2.87 6.52
CA GLN A 109 18.67 -2.96 5.05
C GLN A 109 17.25 -2.65 4.54
N PRO A 110 16.76 -1.41 4.71
CA PRO A 110 15.46 -1.03 4.18
C PRO A 110 15.44 -1.14 2.65
N ILE A 111 14.31 -1.59 2.12
CA ILE A 111 14.06 -1.59 0.68
C ILE A 111 13.19 -0.38 0.36
N ILE A 112 13.68 0.47 -0.55
CA ILE A 112 13.08 1.74 -0.91
C ILE A 112 12.85 1.79 -2.42
N ALA A 113 11.68 2.25 -2.85
CA ALA A 113 11.37 2.49 -4.26
C ALA A 113 10.29 3.56 -4.45
N ASN A 114 10.11 4.03 -5.68
CA ASN A 114 9.07 5.01 -6.04
C ASN A 114 7.69 4.38 -6.27
N SER A 115 7.53 3.08 -5.99
CA SER A 115 6.23 2.42 -6.03
C SER A 115 6.15 1.27 -5.02
N ALA A 116 4.95 1.04 -4.48
CA ALA A 116 4.68 -0.10 -3.60
C ALA A 116 5.07 -1.43 -4.26
N THR A 117 4.81 -1.58 -5.57
CA THR A 117 5.17 -2.78 -6.34
C THR A 117 6.67 -2.94 -6.45
N GLY A 118 7.42 -1.85 -6.68
CA GLY A 118 8.89 -1.90 -6.75
C GLY A 118 9.52 -2.49 -5.49
N VAL A 119 9.07 -2.04 -4.31
CA VAL A 119 9.57 -2.57 -3.03
C VAL A 119 9.22 -4.04 -2.86
N TRP A 120 7.96 -4.42 -3.08
CA TRP A 120 7.54 -5.81 -2.86
C TRP A 120 8.06 -6.80 -3.91
N THR A 121 8.30 -6.37 -5.15
CA THR A 121 8.99 -7.20 -6.15
C THR A 121 10.41 -7.53 -5.70
N ALA A 122 11.14 -6.56 -5.13
CA ALA A 122 12.48 -6.81 -4.60
C ALA A 122 12.46 -7.78 -3.40
N ILE A 123 11.48 -7.64 -2.51
CA ILE A 123 11.29 -8.56 -1.36
C ILE A 123 11.00 -9.98 -1.85
N VAL A 124 10.01 -10.15 -2.73
CA VAL A 124 9.61 -11.47 -3.26
C VAL A 124 10.79 -12.12 -3.99
N LYS A 125 11.54 -11.35 -4.80
CA LYS A 125 12.73 -11.83 -5.49
C LYS A 125 13.77 -12.37 -4.51
N ARG A 126 14.17 -11.58 -3.51
CA ARG A 126 15.15 -12.03 -2.48
C ARG A 126 14.67 -13.23 -1.69
N ALA A 127 13.40 -13.25 -1.31
CA ALA A 127 12.80 -14.38 -0.58
C ALA A 127 12.76 -15.67 -1.42
N ASN A 128 12.56 -15.58 -2.73
CA ASN A 128 12.61 -16.72 -3.65
C ASN A 128 14.04 -17.19 -3.92
N GLU A 129 14.99 -16.26 -4.07
CA GLU A 129 16.41 -16.54 -4.32
C GLU A 129 17.01 -17.41 -3.21
N ILE A 130 16.82 -17.05 -1.94
CA ILE A 130 17.34 -17.83 -0.81
C ILE A 130 16.68 -19.22 -0.67
N ARG A 131 15.56 -19.45 -1.36
CA ARG A 131 14.81 -20.72 -1.37
C ARG A 131 15.01 -21.50 -2.67
N HIS A 132 15.84 -21.01 -3.59
CA HIS A 132 16.05 -21.60 -4.91
C HIS A 132 14.74 -21.90 -5.66
N ARG A 133 13.77 -20.98 -5.56
CA ARG A 133 12.46 -21.12 -6.22
C ARG A 133 12.45 -20.38 -7.56
N ASP A 134 12.23 -21.13 -8.64
CA ASP A 134 11.83 -20.55 -9.93
C ASP A 134 10.33 -20.25 -9.90
N HIS A 135 9.97 -19.10 -9.34
CA HIS A 135 8.60 -18.61 -9.29
C HIS A 135 8.52 -17.21 -9.88
N SER A 136 7.30 -16.79 -10.27
CA SER A 136 7.06 -15.42 -10.65
C SER A 136 7.44 -14.46 -9.51
N ASN A 137 8.32 -13.52 -9.80
CA ASN A 137 8.66 -12.42 -8.88
C ASN A 137 7.63 -11.28 -8.93
N SER A 138 6.47 -11.53 -9.54
CA SER A 138 5.37 -10.57 -9.60
C SER A 138 4.75 -10.38 -8.22
N ALA A 139 4.82 -9.15 -7.70
CA ALA A 139 4.12 -8.73 -6.50
C ALA A 139 3.02 -7.72 -6.85
N SER A 140 1.88 -7.81 -6.17
CA SER A 140 0.91 -6.71 -6.15
C SER A 140 1.20 -5.80 -4.95
N GLY A 141 2.05 -4.80 -5.16
CA GLY A 141 2.44 -3.86 -4.11
C GLY A 141 1.25 -3.21 -3.38
N PRO A 142 0.21 -2.74 -4.09
CA PRO A 142 -0.99 -2.21 -3.45
C PRO A 142 -1.70 -3.19 -2.51
N ASP A 143 -1.72 -4.49 -2.84
CA ASP A 143 -2.29 -5.52 -1.95
C ASP A 143 -1.43 -5.67 -0.69
N TYR A 144 -0.11 -5.72 -0.86
CA TYR A 144 0.81 -5.89 0.25
C TYR A 144 0.88 -4.69 1.20
N TYR A 145 0.66 -3.47 0.70
CA TYR A 145 0.49 -2.27 1.52
C TYR A 145 -0.95 -2.12 2.06
N GLY A 146 -1.91 -2.86 1.53
CA GLY A 146 -3.32 -2.78 1.93
C GLY A 146 -4.16 -1.71 1.23
N PHE A 147 -3.63 -0.98 0.25
CA PHE A 147 -4.38 0.05 -0.48
C PHE A 147 -5.58 -0.52 -1.25
N THR A 148 -5.56 -1.81 -1.57
CA THR A 148 -6.72 -2.51 -2.14
C THR A 148 -7.71 -3.01 -1.10
N HIS A 149 -7.37 -3.02 0.18
CA HIS A 149 -8.27 -3.49 1.24
C HIS A 149 -9.36 -2.45 1.49
N ALA A 150 -10.64 -2.85 1.45
CA ALA A 150 -11.77 -1.92 1.55
C ALA A 150 -11.73 -1.07 2.84
N THR A 151 -11.50 -1.72 3.99
CA THR A 151 -11.38 -1.00 5.27
C THR A 151 -10.25 0.04 5.24
N ILE A 152 -9.05 -0.28 4.74
CA ILE A 152 -7.92 0.67 4.71
C ILE A 152 -8.19 1.79 3.70
N ALA A 153 -8.74 1.46 2.54
CA ALA A 153 -9.15 2.47 1.56
C ALA A 153 -10.18 3.44 2.16
N LYS A 154 -11.15 2.93 2.94
CA LYS A 154 -12.08 3.77 3.69
C LYS A 154 -11.37 4.63 4.73
N MET A 155 -10.48 4.04 5.54
CA MET A 155 -9.74 4.78 6.55
C MET A 155 -8.93 5.93 5.96
N ILE A 156 -8.31 5.71 4.80
CA ILE A 156 -7.58 6.75 4.05
C ILE A 156 -8.57 7.77 3.46
N GLN A 157 -9.69 7.34 2.89
CA GLN A 157 -10.69 8.26 2.34
C GLN A 157 -11.36 9.16 3.39
N ASP A 158 -11.46 8.67 4.63
CA ASP A 158 -11.96 9.42 5.78
C ASP A 158 -10.95 10.48 6.29
N LEU A 159 -9.70 10.51 5.79
CA LEU A 159 -8.72 11.51 6.19
C LEU A 159 -9.10 12.92 5.68
N PRO A 160 -8.89 13.96 6.50
CA PRO A 160 -9.05 15.35 6.07
C PRO A 160 -8.21 15.67 4.83
N GLY A 161 -8.78 16.39 3.88
CA GLY A 161 -8.10 16.81 2.65
C GLY A 161 -8.24 15.85 1.48
N THR A 162 -8.85 14.67 1.67
CA THR A 162 -9.09 13.69 0.59
C THR A 162 -9.92 14.28 -0.55
N GLU A 163 -10.84 15.19 -0.25
CA GLU A 163 -11.65 15.92 -1.23
C GLU A 163 -10.83 16.73 -2.23
N ASN A 164 -9.59 17.07 -1.88
CA ASN A 164 -8.66 17.81 -2.74
C ASN A 164 -7.85 16.88 -3.67
N CYS A 165 -7.97 15.55 -3.53
CA CYS A 165 -7.35 14.59 -4.44
C CYS A 165 -8.16 14.47 -5.74
N ILE A 166 -8.00 15.44 -6.64
CA ILE A 166 -8.83 15.61 -7.84
C ILE A 166 -8.88 14.40 -8.79
N ASN A 167 -7.86 13.55 -8.79
CA ASN A 167 -7.84 12.35 -9.65
C ASN A 167 -8.45 11.13 -8.96
N TYR A 168 -8.70 11.17 -7.65
CA TYR A 168 -9.20 10.03 -6.89
C TYR A 168 -10.70 9.84 -7.12
N VAL A 169 -11.08 8.61 -7.51
CA VAL A 169 -12.49 8.25 -7.65
C VAL A 169 -13.00 7.79 -6.29
N TRP A 170 -13.88 8.60 -5.70
CA TRP A 170 -14.53 8.30 -4.43
C TRP A 170 -15.21 6.94 -4.44
N GLN A 171 -14.91 6.15 -3.41
CA GLN A 171 -15.41 4.79 -3.27
C GLN A 171 -16.61 4.75 -2.31
N LYS A 172 -17.52 3.80 -2.57
CA LYS A 172 -18.67 3.50 -1.72
C LYS A 172 -18.34 2.32 -0.83
N PHE A 173 -18.58 2.46 0.47
CA PHE A 173 -18.27 1.46 1.49
C PHE A 173 -19.54 1.05 2.24
#